data_AF-A0A7V0NPR6-F1
#
_entry.id   AF-A0A7V0NPR6-F1
#
_cell.length_a   1.000
_cell.length_b   1.000
_cell.length_c   1.000
_cell.angle_alpha   90.00
_cell.angle_beta   90.00
_cell.angle_gamma   90.00
#
_symmetry.space_group_name_H-M   'P 1'
#
loop_
_entity.id
_entity.type
_entity.pdbx_description
1 polymer ?
#
loop_
_entity_poly.entity_id
_entity_poly.type
_entity_poly.pdbx_seq_one_letter_code
_entity_poly.pdbx_strand_id
1 'polypeptide(L)'
;MNSHTIPEEAVFNFCATILPGFRKIMKNLETLDHDLSAHAFSMHLMELGREQMSEVADPSEQDVEFMTGYIESLDHDNSEEAFFTAFAGGCMMGLVIINKAAREDFGRALRLIEGFAHKEFTSGPF
;
A
#
# COMPACT_ATOMS: atom_id res chain seq x y z
N MET A 1 9.99 29.32 -4.85
CA MET A 1 9.97 28.04 -4.12
C MET A 1 8.79 28.08 -3.15
N ASN A 2 7.68 27.43 -3.50
CA ASN A 2 6.61 27.16 -2.53
C ASN A 2 6.43 25.64 -2.51
N SER A 3 7.18 24.98 -1.63
CA SER A 3 6.96 23.57 -1.31
C SER A 3 5.70 23.51 -0.46
N HIS A 4 4.54 23.37 -1.10
CA HIS A 4 3.34 22.90 -0.42
C HIS A 4 3.48 21.40 -0.16
N THR A 5 4.51 21.02 0.60
CA THR A 5 4.68 19.66 1.09
C THR A 5 3.55 19.40 2.08
N ILE A 6 2.72 18.40 1.78
CA ILE A 6 1.66 17.95 2.69
C ILE A 6 2.34 17.54 4.00
N PRO A 7 1.87 17.99 5.17
CA PRO A 7 2.47 17.60 6.44
C PRO A 7 2.48 16.08 6.61
N GLU A 8 3.59 15.51 7.07
CA GLU A 8 3.74 14.06 7.26
C GLU A 8 2.64 13.49 8.17
N GLU A 9 2.27 14.22 9.22
CA GLU A 9 1.16 13.84 10.10
C GLU A 9 -0.19 13.77 9.37
N ALA A 10 -0.42 14.63 8.37
CA ALA A 10 -1.63 14.58 7.55
C ALA A 10 -1.63 13.35 6.62
N VAL A 11 -0.47 12.98 6.07
CA VAL A 11 -0.29 11.76 5.27
C VAL A 11 -0.48 10.52 6.14
N PHE A 12 0.17 10.48 7.31
CA PHE A 12 0.04 9.37 8.26
C PHE A 12 -1.41 9.16 8.73
N ASN A 13 -2.09 10.24 9.12
CA ASN A 13 -3.49 10.18 9.53
C ASN A 13 -4.41 9.77 8.37
N PHE A 14 -4.09 10.20 7.15
CA PHE A 14 -4.78 9.74 5.95
C PHE A 14 -4.60 8.23 5.78
N CYS A 15 -3.36 7.72 5.73
CA CYS A 15 -3.08 6.30 5.58
C CYS A 15 -3.67 5.43 6.70
N ALA A 16 -3.68 5.93 7.94
CA ALA A 16 -4.31 5.24 9.08
C ALA A 16 -5.84 5.22 9.04
N THR A 17 -6.47 6.20 8.40
CA THR A 17 -7.93 6.22 8.22
C THR A 17 -8.38 5.17 7.22
N ILE A 18 -7.53 4.91 6.23
CA ILE A 18 -7.93 4.22 5.02
C ILE A 18 -7.42 2.78 4.96
N LEU A 19 -6.23 2.49 5.50
CA LEU A 19 -5.71 1.14 5.66
C LEU A 19 -5.84 0.71 7.13
N PRO A 20 -6.82 -0.14 7.48
CA PRO A 20 -6.93 -0.68 8.83
C PRO A 20 -5.61 -1.33 9.26
N GLY A 21 -5.15 -1.02 10.47
CA GLY A 21 -3.87 -1.55 10.97
C GLY A 21 -2.63 -0.83 10.44
N PHE A 22 -2.74 0.24 9.65
CA PHE A 22 -1.58 1.02 9.14
C PHE A 22 -0.54 1.36 10.20
N ARG A 23 -0.95 1.72 11.43
CA ARG A 23 -0.01 2.00 12.52
C ARG A 23 0.81 0.77 12.93
N LYS A 24 0.19 -0.41 12.95
CA LYS A 24 0.84 -1.70 13.23
C LYS A 24 1.80 -2.06 12.10
N ILE A 25 1.36 -1.86 10.86
CA ILE A 25 2.16 -2.05 9.64
C ILE A 25 3.42 -1.17 9.68
N MET A 26 3.27 0.14 9.83
CA MET A 26 4.41 1.07 9.90
C MET A 26 5.39 0.71 11.03
N LYS A 27 4.87 0.39 12.22
CA LYS A 27 5.72 -0.03 13.34
C LYS A 27 6.50 -1.33 13.06
N ASN A 28 5.92 -2.25 12.30
CA ASN A 28 6.61 -3.47 11.90
C ASN A 28 7.65 -3.18 10.81
N LEU A 29 7.35 -2.27 9.88
CA LEU A 29 8.26 -1.88 8.81
C LEU A 29 9.42 -0.98 9.28
N GLU A 30 9.26 -0.26 10.39
CA GLU A 30 10.34 0.51 11.05
C GLU A 30 11.56 -0.38 11.41
N THR A 31 11.41 -1.71 11.50
CA THR A 31 12.56 -2.60 11.73
C THR A 31 13.38 -2.87 10.47
N LEU A 32 12.82 -2.61 9.29
CA LEU A 32 13.48 -2.76 7.99
C LEU A 32 14.09 -1.43 7.52
N ASP A 33 13.39 -0.32 7.78
CA ASP A 33 13.89 1.03 7.51
C ASP A 33 13.41 1.99 8.61
N HIS A 34 14.35 2.46 9.43
CA HIS A 34 14.09 3.35 10.56
C HIS A 34 13.66 4.77 10.15
N ASP A 35 13.96 5.19 8.91
CA ASP A 35 13.61 6.51 8.40
C ASP A 35 12.34 6.46 7.51
N LEU A 36 11.66 5.31 7.47
CA LEU A 36 10.48 5.09 6.64
C LEU A 36 9.31 5.98 7.09
N SER A 37 9.05 7.04 6.32
CA SER A 37 7.88 7.88 6.50
C SER A 37 6.65 7.28 5.80
N ALA A 38 5.44 7.66 6.24
CA ALA A 38 4.21 7.24 5.59
C ALA A 38 4.15 7.76 4.14
N HIS A 39 4.67 8.97 3.90
CA HIS A 39 4.80 9.50 2.54
C HIS A 39 5.76 8.67 1.68
N ALA A 40 6.95 8.33 2.21
CA ALA A 40 7.94 7.53 1.49
C ALA A 40 7.40 6.13 1.16
N PHE A 41 6.80 5.45 2.14
CA PHE A 41 6.13 4.17 1.95
C PHE A 41 5.11 4.20 0.82
N SER A 42 4.22 5.19 0.86
CA SER A 42 3.13 5.31 -0.11
C SER A 42 3.62 5.60 -1.54
N MET A 43 4.66 6.43 -1.67
CA MET A 43 5.29 6.70 -2.97
C MET A 43 6.01 5.47 -3.52
N HIS A 44 6.72 4.74 -2.66
CA HIS A 44 7.41 3.51 -3.04
C HIS A 44 6.42 2.45 -3.55
N LEU A 45 5.32 2.22 -2.84
CA LEU A 45 4.27 1.29 -3.28
C LEU A 45 3.64 1.70 -4.62
N MET A 46 3.47 3.00 -4.87
CA MET A 46 2.99 3.51 -6.14
C MET A 46 3.93 3.20 -7.29
N GLU A 47 5.22 3.50 -7.09
CA GLU A 47 6.25 3.37 -8.11
C GLU A 47 6.44 1.91 -8.47
N LEU A 48 6.55 1.04 -7.47
CA LEU A 48 6.61 -0.40 -7.66
C LEU A 48 5.38 -0.92 -8.40
N GLY A 49 4.19 -0.51 -7.96
CA GLY A 49 2.94 -0.90 -8.61
C GLY A 49 2.86 -0.49 -10.07
N ARG A 50 3.23 0.76 -10.37
CA ARG A 50 3.31 1.28 -11.74
C ARG A 50 4.30 0.51 -12.59
N GLU A 51 5.49 0.23 -12.05
CA GLU A 51 6.57 -0.43 -12.77
C GLU A 51 6.24 -1.88 -13.10
N GLN A 52 5.69 -2.63 -12.14
CA GLN A 52 5.19 -3.99 -12.36
C GLN A 52 4.06 -4.02 -13.41
N MET A 53 3.09 -3.10 -13.35
CA MET A 53 2.00 -3.02 -14.35
C MET A 53 2.51 -2.67 -15.76
N SER A 54 3.62 -1.94 -15.86
CA SER A 54 4.20 -1.56 -17.14
C SER A 54 5.10 -2.64 -17.74
N GLU A 55 5.39 -3.73 -17.01
CA GLU A 55 6.31 -4.80 -17.41
C GLU A 55 7.75 -4.30 -17.68
N VAL A 56 8.13 -3.14 -17.11
CA VAL A 56 9.40 -2.46 -17.42
C VAL A 56 10.50 -2.70 -16.38
N ALA A 57 10.17 -3.17 -15.17
CA ALA A 57 11.16 -3.34 -14.10
C ALA A 57 11.10 -4.72 -13.45
N ASP A 58 12.29 -5.30 -13.25
CA ASP A 58 12.52 -6.29 -12.22
C ASP A 58 12.69 -5.55 -10.87
N PRO A 59 11.92 -5.90 -9.83
CA PRO A 59 12.09 -5.30 -8.51
C PRO A 59 13.47 -5.63 -7.96
N SER A 60 14.12 -4.65 -7.30
CA SER A 60 15.40 -4.88 -6.64
C SER A 60 15.22 -5.81 -5.42
N GLU A 61 16.31 -6.42 -4.94
CA GLU A 61 16.27 -7.24 -3.71
C GLU A 61 15.68 -6.46 -2.52
N GLN A 62 15.95 -5.15 -2.46
CA GLN A 62 15.43 -4.28 -1.42
C GLN A 62 13.92 -4.06 -1.56
N ASP A 63 13.40 -3.90 -2.78
CA ASP A 63 11.96 -3.79 -3.03
C ASP A 63 11.24 -5.09 -2.68
N VAL A 64 11.87 -6.23 -2.98
CA VAL A 64 11.35 -7.56 -2.63
C VAL A 64 11.30 -7.76 -1.12
N GLU A 65 12.38 -7.44 -0.39
CA GLU A 65 12.44 -7.53 1.06
C GLU A 65 11.40 -6.61 1.72
N PHE A 66 11.29 -5.38 1.21
CA PHE A 66 10.31 -4.41 1.69
C PHE A 66 8.87 -4.88 1.50
N MET A 67 8.53 -5.36 0.29
CA MET A 67 7.19 -5.88 0.00
C MET A 67 6.88 -7.14 0.79
N THR A 68 7.85 -8.01 1.00
CA THR A 68 7.69 -9.22 1.82
C THR A 68 7.34 -8.83 3.25
N GLY A 69 8.11 -7.90 3.85
CA GLY A 69 7.81 -7.37 5.18
C GLY A 69 6.45 -6.68 5.27
N TYR A 70 6.03 -5.97 4.22
CA TYR A 70 4.71 -5.35 4.16
C TYR A 70 3.60 -6.42 4.14
N ILE A 71 3.72 -7.43 3.29
CA ILE A 71 2.75 -8.54 3.20
C ILE A 71 2.65 -9.29 4.53
N GLU A 72 3.79 -9.63 5.15
CA GLU A 72 3.84 -10.31 6.45
C GLU A 72 3.24 -9.47 7.59
N SER A 73 3.24 -8.14 7.44
CA SER A 73 2.62 -7.24 8.41
C SER A 73 1.08 -7.17 8.29
N LEU A 74 0.50 -7.67 7.19
CA LEU A 74 -0.94 -7.74 7.01
C LEU A 74 -1.54 -8.90 7.79
N ASP A 75 -2.68 -8.66 8.43
CA ASP A 75 -3.39 -9.63 9.28
C ASP A 75 -4.37 -10.46 8.42
N HIS A 76 -3.83 -11.23 7.48
CA HIS A 76 -4.60 -12.11 6.58
C HIS A 76 -4.20 -13.58 6.75
N ASP A 77 -5.19 -14.46 6.70
CA ASP A 77 -4.98 -15.92 6.76
C ASP A 77 -4.51 -16.51 5.42
N ASN A 78 -4.74 -15.80 4.30
CA ASN A 78 -4.38 -16.20 2.95
C ASN A 78 -3.31 -15.26 2.37
N SER A 79 -2.17 -15.82 1.93
CA SER A 79 -1.03 -15.08 1.39
C SER A 79 -1.30 -14.42 0.03
N GLU A 80 -2.14 -15.00 -0.83
CA GLU A 80 -2.53 -14.41 -2.12
C GLU A 80 -3.48 -13.22 -1.93
N GLU A 81 -4.40 -13.32 -0.97
CA GLU A 81 -5.27 -12.22 -0.55
C GLU A 81 -4.46 -11.06 0.03
N ALA A 82 -3.48 -11.38 0.88
CA ALA A 82 -2.55 -10.40 1.45
C ALA A 82 -1.75 -9.70 0.34
N PHE A 83 -1.18 -10.46 -0.60
CA PHE A 83 -0.41 -9.94 -1.71
C PHE A 83 -1.23 -8.98 -2.59
N PHE A 84 -2.43 -9.40 -2.99
CA PHE A 84 -3.29 -8.57 -3.84
C PHE A 84 -3.73 -7.29 -3.12
N THR A 85 -4.09 -7.40 -1.84
CA THR A 85 -4.51 -6.26 -1.01
C THR A 85 -3.35 -5.27 -0.80
N ALA A 86 -2.16 -5.77 -0.51
CA ALA A 86 -0.93 -4.98 -0.41
C ALA A 86 -0.67 -4.18 -1.69
N PHE A 87 -0.67 -4.88 -2.83
CA PHE A 87 -0.37 -4.31 -4.14
C PHE A 87 -1.39 -3.25 -4.56
N ALA A 88 -2.68 -3.60 -4.58
CA ALA A 88 -3.72 -2.70 -5.05
C ALA A 88 -3.94 -1.52 -4.08
N GLY A 89 -3.81 -1.75 -2.77
CA GLY A 89 -3.87 -0.68 -1.77
C GLY A 89 -2.72 0.31 -1.89
N GLY A 90 -1.51 -0.19 -2.15
CA GLY A 90 -0.31 0.61 -2.42
C GLY A 90 -0.42 1.50 -3.65
N CYS A 91 -0.85 0.94 -4.78
CA CYS A 91 -1.10 1.68 -6.02
C CYS A 91 -2.07 2.85 -5.82
N MET A 92 -3.19 2.60 -5.13
CA MET A 92 -4.18 3.64 -4.86
C MET A 92 -3.64 4.74 -3.95
N MET A 93 -2.78 4.40 -2.98
CA MET A 93 -2.28 5.34 -1.97
C MET A 93 -1.33 6.35 -2.62
N GLY A 94 -0.49 5.84 -3.51
CA GLY A 94 0.30 6.62 -4.44
C GLY A 94 -0.50 7.64 -5.24
N LEU A 95 -1.55 7.18 -5.92
CA LEU A 95 -2.38 8.03 -6.79
C LEU A 95 -3.04 9.19 -6.03
N VAL A 96 -3.39 9.01 -4.76
CA VAL A 96 -3.93 10.10 -3.93
C VAL A 96 -2.83 11.09 -3.55
N ILE A 97 -1.63 10.63 -3.18
CA ILE A 97 -0.52 11.51 -2.79
C ILE A 97 -0.08 12.40 -3.95
N ILE A 98 -0.04 11.87 -5.17
CA ILE A 98 0.26 12.67 -6.37
C ILE A 98 -0.97 13.43 -6.91
N ASN A 99 -2.06 13.47 -6.13
CA ASN A 99 -3.29 14.21 -6.40
C ASN A 99 -3.97 13.82 -7.74
N LYS A 100 -3.79 12.57 -8.18
CA LYS A 100 -4.40 12.01 -9.40
C LYS A 100 -5.70 11.24 -9.14
N ALA A 101 -6.03 10.98 -7.88
CA ALA A 101 -7.30 10.41 -7.47
C ALA A 101 -7.91 11.27 -6.34
N ALA A 102 -9.23 11.50 -6.41
CA ALA A 102 -9.93 12.19 -5.34
C ALA A 102 -9.94 11.32 -4.07
N ARG A 103 -9.76 11.96 -2.91
CA ARG A 103 -9.70 11.31 -1.59
C ARG A 103 -10.91 10.42 -1.31
N GLU A 104 -12.08 10.81 -1.77
CA GLU A 104 -13.35 10.12 -1.55
C GLU A 104 -13.44 8.79 -2.32
N ASP A 105 -12.79 8.72 -3.48
CA ASP A 105 -12.76 7.52 -4.32
C ASP A 105 -11.79 6.46 -3.77
N PHE A 106 -10.80 6.88 -2.98
CA PHE A 106 -9.82 5.98 -2.38
C PHE A 106 -10.43 4.98 -1.40
N GLY A 107 -11.20 5.46 -0.43
CA GLY A 107 -11.83 4.57 0.56
C GLY A 107 -12.84 3.61 -0.08
N ARG A 108 -13.42 4.00 -1.22
CA ARG A 108 -14.28 3.12 -2.03
C ARG A 108 -13.47 2.10 -2.81
N ALA A 109 -12.34 2.48 -3.40
CA ALA A 109 -11.45 1.59 -4.10
C ALA A 109 -10.86 0.51 -3.18
N LEU A 110 -10.42 0.87 -1.96
CA LEU A 110 -9.90 -0.12 -1.00
C LEU A 110 -10.95 -1.16 -0.60
N ARG A 111 -12.19 -0.74 -0.32
CA ARG A 111 -13.27 -1.69 -0.02
C ARG A 111 -13.60 -2.61 -1.21
N LEU A 112 -13.46 -2.10 -2.43
CA LEU A 112 -13.63 -2.92 -3.64
C LEU A 112 -12.47 -3.90 -3.83
N ILE A 113 -11.24 -3.48 -3.55
CA ILE A 113 -10.04 -4.33 -3.57
C ILE A 113 -10.16 -5.45 -2.54
N GLU A 114 -10.46 -5.11 -1.29
CA GLU A 114 -10.64 -6.07 -0.20
C GLU A 114 -11.79 -7.05 -0.51
N GLY A 115 -12.94 -6.53 -0.96
CA GLY A 115 -14.07 -7.37 -1.33
C GLY A 115 -13.79 -8.29 -2.52
N PHE A 116 -12.98 -7.84 -3.50
CA PHE A 116 -12.53 -8.67 -4.61
C PHE A 116 -11.55 -9.74 -4.13
N ALA A 117 -10.52 -9.36 -3.37
CA ALA A 117 -9.51 -10.26 -2.85
C ALA A 117 -10.15 -11.37 -2.01
N HIS A 118 -11.01 -10.99 -1.07
CA HIS A 118 -11.73 -11.94 -0.26
C HIS A 118 -12.54 -12.92 -1.12
N LYS A 119 -13.34 -12.40 -2.07
CA LYS A 119 -14.16 -13.24 -2.93
C LYS A 119 -13.31 -14.23 -3.76
N GLU A 120 -12.25 -13.77 -4.40
CA GLU A 120 -11.45 -14.61 -5.30
C GLU A 120 -10.58 -15.62 -4.54
N PHE A 121 -10.09 -15.29 -3.34
CA PHE A 121 -9.10 -16.11 -2.62
C PHE A 121 -9.67 -16.89 -1.42
N THR A 122 -10.91 -16.62 -0.97
CA THR A 122 -11.60 -17.45 0.05
C THR A 122 -12.78 -18.26 -0.47
N SER A 123 -13.33 -17.94 -1.65
CA SER A 123 -14.30 -18.82 -2.31
C SER A 123 -13.54 -19.96 -2.97
N GLY A 124 -13.48 -21.13 -2.31
CA GLY A 124 -12.89 -22.34 -2.89
C GLY A 124 -13.50 -22.72 -4.25
N PRO A 125 -12.80 -23.56 -5.05
CA PRO A 125 -13.26 -23.91 -6.40
C PRO A 125 -14.62 -24.59 -6.33
N PHE A 126 -15.55 -24.14 -7.20
CA PHE A 126 -16.80 -24.83 -7.48
C PHE A 126 -16.55 -26.24 -8.05
#